data_AF-A0A965SXD6-F1
#
_entry.id   AF-A0A965SXD6-F1
#
_cell.length_a   1.000
_cell.length_b   1.000
_cell.length_c   1.000
_cell.angle_alpha   90.00
_cell.angle_beta   90.00
_cell.angle_gamma   90.00
#
_symmetry.space_group_name_H-M   'P 1'
#
loop_
_entity.id
_entity.type
_entity.pdbx_description
1 polymer ?
#
loop_
_entity_poly.entity_id
_entity_poly.type
_entity_poly.pdbx_seq_one_letter_code
_entity_poly.pdbx_strand_id
1 'polypeptide(L)' 'MQKFVQSMGRDLNFSVDETTGYHVVRVVDQSTGELIRQLPSDELLKLAREFEQLQNALVSQRA' A
#
# COMPACT_ATOMS: atom_id res chain seq x y z
N MET A 1 13.55 -13.26 -2.27
CA MET A 1 13.24 -11.86 -1.89
C MET A 1 13.24 -11.68 -0.38
N GLN A 2 12.32 -12.30 0.38
CA GLN A 2 12.25 -12.12 1.84
C GLN A 2 13.59 -12.30 2.57
N LYS A 3 14.26 -13.45 2.35
CA LYS A 3 15.56 -13.76 3.00
C LYS A 3 16.69 -12.77 2.67
N PHE A 4 16.65 -12.15 1.49
CA PHE A 4 17.65 -11.17 1.05
C PHE A 4 17.45 -9.80 1.70
N VAL A 5 16.20 -9.42 1.98
CA VAL A 5 15.90 -8.17 2.68
C VAL A 5 16.16 -8.31 4.18
N GLN A 6 15.84 -9.47 4.75
CA GLN A 6 16.15 -9.81 6.15
C GLN A 6 17.65 -9.83 6.43
N SER A 7 18.49 -10.30 5.50
CA SER A 7 19.95 -10.23 5.67
C SER A 7 20.52 -8.81 5.69
N MET A 8 19.71 -7.79 5.35
CA MET A 8 20.07 -6.37 5.45
C MET A 8 19.49 -5.69 6.70
N GLY A 9 18.94 -6.45 7.66
CA GLY A 9 18.31 -5.90 8.87
C GLY A 9 16.99 -5.17 8.62
N ARG A 10 16.28 -5.54 7.54
CA ARG A 10 14.99 -4.95 7.18
C ARG A 10 13.93 -6.04 7.09
N ASP A 11 12.73 -5.72 7.51
CA ASP A 11 11.57 -6.59 7.38
C ASP A 11 10.62 -6.11 6.29
N LEU A 12 9.99 -7.08 5.63
CA LEU A 12 8.97 -6.85 4.61
C LEU A 12 7.62 -7.30 5.16
N ASN A 13 6.64 -6.41 5.10
CA ASN A 13 5.24 -6.70 5.39
C ASN A 13 4.42 -6.55 4.10
N PHE A 14 3.62 -7.57 3.80
CA PHE A 14 2.70 -7.58 2.67
C PHE A 14 1.28 -7.43 3.19
N SER A 15 0.53 -6.52 2.60
CA SER A 15 -0.88 -6.29 2.89
C SER A 15 -1.63 -5.95 1.61
N VAL A 16 -2.94 -5.88 1.68
CA VAL A 16 -3.79 -5.38 0.59
C VAL A 16 -4.55 -4.18 1.15
N ASP A 17 -4.61 -3.10 0.39
CA ASP A 17 -5.47 -1.97 0.70
C ASP A 17 -6.92 -2.38 0.43
N GLU A 18 -7.74 -2.48 1.46
CA GLU A 18 -9.12 -2.97 1.32
C GLU A 18 -10.01 -2.00 0.54
N THR A 19 -9.61 -0.74 0.41
CA THR A 19 -10.39 0.28 -0.30
C THR A 19 -10.12 0.25 -1.81
N THR A 20 -8.86 0.10 -2.22
CA THR A 20 -8.49 0.07 -3.65
C THR A 20 -8.27 -1.33 -4.21
N GLY A 21 -8.15 -2.35 -3.34
CA GLY A 21 -7.72 -3.69 -3.72
C GLY A 21 -6.24 -3.81 -4.08
N TYR A 22 -5.44 -2.74 -3.90
CA TYR A 22 -4.02 -2.76 -4.29
C TYR A 22 -3.17 -3.51 -3.28
N HIS A 23 -2.22 -4.31 -3.79
CA HIS A 23 -1.18 -4.90 -2.96
C HIS A 23 -0.26 -3.81 -2.43
N VAL A 24 -0.12 -3.75 -1.10
CA VAL A 24 0.73 -2.80 -0.40
C VAL A 24 1.88 -3.56 0.27
N VAL A 25 3.10 -3.23 -0.14
CA VAL A 25 4.33 -3.75 0.43
C VAL A 25 4.97 -2.66 1.27
N ARG A 26 5.20 -2.95 2.56
CA ARG A 26 5.92 -2.08 3.49
C ARG A 26 7.28 -2.68 3.82
N VAL A 27 8.31 -1.85 3.76
CA VAL A 27 9.67 -2.16 4.22
C VAL A 27 9.87 -1.42 5.52
N VAL A 28 10.13 -2.15 6.60
CA VAL A 28 10.37 -1.58 7.93
C VAL A 28 11.78 -1.90 8.40
N ASP A 29 12.37 -1.01 9.18
CA ASP A 29 13.61 -1.30 9.91
C ASP A 29 13.30 -2.33 11.01
N GLN A 30 14.06 -3.41 11.05
CA GLN A 30 13.79 -4.51 11.97
C GLN A 30 14.12 -4.15 13.43
N SER A 31 15.04 -3.21 13.65
CA SER A 31 15.51 -2.83 14.98
C SER A 31 14.64 -1.75 15.61
N THR A 32 14.16 -0.79 14.83
CA THR A 32 13.37 0.35 15.33
C THR A 32 11.87 0.22 15.03
N GLY A 33 11.48 -0.61 14.05
CA GLY A 33 10.11 -0.69 13.56
C GLY A 33 9.71 0.48 12.64
N GLU A 34 10.66 1.32 12.25
CA GLU A 34 10.40 2.50 11.41
C GLU A 34 10.05 2.11 9.97
N LEU A 35 9.03 2.74 9.38
CA LEU A 35 8.69 2.56 7.98
C LEU A 35 9.75 3.22 7.08
N ILE A 36 10.56 2.40 6.42
CA ILE A 36 11.58 2.87 5.47
C ILE A 36 10.93 3.23 4.13
N ARG A 37 10.02 2.38 3.63
CA ARG A 37 9.38 2.59 2.33
C ARG A 37 8.09 1.79 2.18
N GLN A 38 7.18 2.30 1.36
CA GLN A 38 5.99 1.57 0.92
C GLN A 38 5.87 1.57 -0.61
N LEU A 39 5.33 0.48 -1.16
CA LEU A 39 4.98 0.34 -2.56
C LEU A 39 3.56 -0.25 -2.70
N PRO A 40 2.61 0.43 -3.36
CA PRO A 40 2.68 1.82 -3.84
C PRO A 40 2.93 2.83 -2.71
N SER A 41 3.40 4.03 -3.07
CA SER A 41 3.50 5.12 -2.08
C SER A 41 2.11 5.49 -1.55
N ASP A 42 2.05 6.02 -0.33
CA ASP A 42 0.78 6.45 0.27
C ASP A 42 0.04 7.48 -0.56
N GLU A 43 0.77 8.36 -1.25
CA GLU A 43 0.22 9.37 -2.16
C GLU A 43 -0.50 8.71 -3.34
N LEU A 44 0.10 7.68 -3.94
CA LEU A 44 -0.51 6.92 -5.02
C LEU A 44 -1.73 6.13 -4.53
N LEU A 45 -1.69 5.58 -3.30
CA LEU A 45 -2.85 4.92 -2.72
C LEU A 45 -3.99 5.90 -2.47
N LYS A 46 -3.70 7.11 -1.98
CA LYS A 46 -4.72 8.17 -1.79
C LYS A 46 -5.36 8.54 -3.12
N LEU A 47 -4.54 8.78 -4.14
CA LEU A 47 -5.03 9.08 -5.48
C LEU A 47 -5.92 7.96 -6.03
N ALA A 48 -5.50 6.70 -5.88
CA ALA A 48 -6.29 5.55 -6.30
C ALA A 48 -7.64 5.46 -5.58
N ARG A 49 -7.68 5.72 -4.27
CA ARG A 49 -8.94 5.78 -3.50
C ARG A 49 -9.88 6.87 -3.99
N GLU A 50 -9.36 8.06 -4.27
CA GLU A 50 -10.15 9.18 -4.79
C GLU A 50 -10.76 8.83 -6.16
N PHE A 51 -10.00 8.18 -7.05
CA PHE A 51 -10.52 7.71 -8.33
C PHE A 51 -11.63 6.66 -8.17
N GLU A 52 -11.46 5.66 -7.30
CA GLU A 52 -12.50 4.67 -7.01
C GLU A 52 -13.78 5.32 -6.48
N GLN A 53 -13.66 6.29 -5.57
CA GLN A 53 -14.82 7.03 -5.05
C GLN A 53 -15.55 7.82 -6.13
N LEU A 54 -14.82 8.50 -7.01
CA LEU A 54 -15.41 9.22 -8.14
C LEU A 54 -16.15 8.28 -9.09
N GLN A 55 -15.55 7.13 -9.43
CA GLN A 55 -16.20 6.13 -10.28
C GLN A 55 -17.50 5.63 -9.66
N ASN A 56 -17.48 5.29 -8.37
CA ASN A 56 -18.66 4.83 -7.64
C ASN A 56 -19.76 5.89 -7.61
N ALA A 57 -19.40 7.17 -7.41
CA ALA A 57 -20.35 8.27 -7.44
C ALA A 57 -21.01 8.43 -8.82
N LEU A 58 -20.23 8.35 -9.91
CA LEU A 58 -20.77 8.44 -11.28
C LEU A 58 -21.69 7.26 -11.63
N VAL A 59 -21.37 6.06 -11.16
CA VAL A 59 -22.24 4.87 -11.33
C VAL A 59 -23.54 5.05 -10.58
N SER A 60 -23.50 5.55 -9.34
CA SER A 60 -24.69 5.77 -8.51
C SER A 60 -25.67 6.80 -9.08
N GLN A 61 -25.21 7.76 -9.89
CA GLN A 61 -26.07 8.74 -10.57
C GLN A 61 -26.83 8.18 -11.77
N ARG A 62 -26.43 7.01 -12.29
CA ARG A 62 -27.08 6.36 -13.44
C ARG A 62 -28.17 5.36 -13.02
N ALA A 63 -28.34 5.11 -11.72
CA ALA A 63 -29.31 4.19 -11.15
C ALA A 63 -30.64 4.87 -10.81
#